data_AF-A0A416WDV1-F1
#
_entry.id   AF-A0A416WDV1-F1
#
_cell.length_a   1.000
_cell.length_b   1.000
_cell.length_c   1.000
_cell.angle_alpha   90.00
_cell.angle_beta   90.00
_cell.angle_gamma   90.00
#
_symmetry.space_group_name_H-M   'P 1'
#
loop_
_entity.id
_entity.type
_entity.pdbx_description
1 polymer ?
#
loop_
_entity_poly.entity_id
_entity_poly.type
_entity_poly.pdbx_seq_one_letter_code
_entity_poly.pdbx_strand_id
1 'polypeptide(L)'
;MHDCVLKLILLFLAFASFRPFFTFIPITPLLESLVLSLIFITSYKVLCNKAIVFFLIYYLLVFIDLFVCGNTFMQGNLYVVFTFSMELSFLFIVYYFVKISLDDWVKATKYVCTFILLSALITFFFNLKQPGFYRNVELEREEFRMVYEARGVLSYYMFHAIALLFPFLILVWKLDKSKVYRNVSILLLFLFIYLMFSSSITTAVALGGISIVLALNTSTNKKQIGLILFLFIVGLWGKSIVLGVIDFLLPFAEGTGMYQKLDVIRLGVSYGDQIMLTNGRSNLYGDSWDAFCNNPFLGCHNANLLGEHSFIIDRLGFYGLIGFLPYLIFLFLQIKMPLKYISPYIRPYYYWSYFPYIGMMFLKNIHLYEMYCVVFIVVPGLYIWASKRYFPSYLK
;
A
#
# COMPACT_ATOMS: atom_id res chain seq x y z
N MET A 1 -32.46 3.06 -4.07
CA MET A 1 -31.48 1.97 -4.19
C MET A 1 -30.04 2.49 -4.12
N HIS A 2 -29.66 3.44 -4.98
CA HIS A 2 -28.34 4.10 -4.98
C HIS A 2 -27.83 4.54 -3.60
N ASP A 3 -28.61 5.31 -2.85
CA ASP A 3 -28.17 5.83 -1.54
C ASP A 3 -27.95 4.73 -0.48
N CYS A 4 -28.67 3.62 -0.58
CA CYS A 4 -28.48 2.47 0.30
C CYS A 4 -27.14 1.79 0.00
N VAL A 5 -26.83 1.56 -1.28
CA VAL A 5 -25.55 0.99 -1.73
C VAL A 5 -24.40 1.88 -1.31
N LEU A 6 -24.49 3.20 -1.51
CA LEU A 6 -23.46 4.13 -1.09
C LEU A 6 -23.21 4.07 0.42
N LYS A 7 -24.27 4.05 1.25
CA LYS A 7 -24.12 3.92 2.71
C LYS A 7 -23.42 2.62 3.12
N LEU A 8 -23.72 1.50 2.45
CA LEU A 8 -23.05 0.23 2.68
C LEU A 8 -21.58 0.25 2.27
N ILE A 9 -21.27 0.85 1.11
CA ILE A 9 -19.88 1.05 0.68
C ILE A 9 -19.13 1.91 1.70
N LEU A 10 -19.72 3.01 2.16
CA LEU A 10 -19.10 3.87 3.17
C LEU A 10 -18.86 3.11 4.48
N LEU A 11 -19.83 2.31 4.93
CA LEU A 11 -19.68 1.47 6.11
C LEU A 11 -18.52 0.46 5.95
N PHE A 12 -18.47 -0.26 4.84
CA PHE A 12 -17.38 -1.19 4.51
C PHE A 12 -16.01 -0.48 4.49
N LEU A 13 -15.93 0.70 3.88
CA LEU A 13 -14.69 1.46 3.81
C LEU A 13 -14.26 2.04 5.16
N ALA A 14 -15.21 2.41 6.03
CA ALA A 14 -14.92 2.78 7.41
C ALA A 14 -14.24 1.62 8.15
N PHE A 15 -14.80 0.41 8.03
CA PHE A 15 -14.18 -0.78 8.59
C PHE A 15 -12.77 -1.02 8.02
N ALA A 16 -12.62 -1.00 6.70
CA ALA A 16 -11.34 -1.25 6.05
C ALA A 16 -10.25 -0.20 6.37
N SER A 17 -10.61 0.96 6.93
CA SER A 17 -9.68 2.05 7.24
C SER A 17 -9.52 2.38 8.71
N PHE A 18 -10.42 1.91 9.58
CA PHE A 18 -10.40 2.19 11.01
C PHE A 18 -10.60 0.90 11.83
N ARG A 19 -9.49 0.32 12.27
CA ARG A 19 -9.47 -0.95 13.01
C ARG A 19 -10.34 -1.01 14.27
N PRO A 20 -10.56 0.08 15.04
CA PRO A 20 -11.44 0.03 16.21
C PRO A 20 -12.84 -0.48 15.92
N PHE A 21 -13.35 -0.30 14.69
CA PHE A 21 -14.65 -0.85 14.35
C PHE A 21 -14.70 -2.38 14.37
N PHE A 22 -13.58 -3.07 14.07
CA PHE A 22 -13.52 -4.54 14.20
C PHE A 22 -13.61 -5.01 15.65
N THR A 23 -13.18 -4.19 16.61
CA THR A 23 -13.25 -4.50 18.04
C THR A 23 -14.69 -4.48 18.54
N PHE A 24 -15.49 -3.52 18.07
CA PHE A 24 -16.87 -3.33 18.52
C PHE A 24 -17.89 -4.11 17.69
N ILE A 25 -17.56 -4.39 16.42
CA ILE A 25 -18.38 -5.16 15.50
C ILE A 25 -17.43 -6.18 14.86
N PRO A 26 -17.35 -7.42 15.38
CA PRO A 26 -16.57 -8.45 14.72
C PRO A 26 -17.19 -8.64 13.34
N ILE A 27 -16.47 -8.17 12.31
CA ILE A 27 -16.87 -8.39 10.93
C ILE A 27 -16.74 -9.89 10.72
N THR A 28 -17.88 -10.54 10.75
CA THR A 28 -17.99 -11.92 10.32
C THR A 28 -18.01 -11.91 8.78
N PRO A 29 -17.61 -13.01 8.13
CA PRO A 29 -17.83 -13.24 6.70
C PRO A 29 -19.28 -12.95 6.24
N LEU A 30 -20.24 -12.88 7.18
CA LEU A 30 -21.62 -12.46 6.97
C LEU A 30 -21.78 -10.99 6.54
N LEU A 31 -21.09 -10.03 7.17
CA LEU A 31 -21.20 -8.62 6.80
C LEU A 31 -20.55 -8.37 5.43
N GLU A 32 -19.45 -9.07 5.16
CA GLU A 32 -18.76 -9.06 3.87
C GLU A 32 -19.61 -9.67 2.76
N SER A 33 -20.18 -10.85 2.99
CA SER A 33 -21.09 -11.48 2.03
C SER A 33 -22.35 -10.64 1.79
N LEU A 34 -22.84 -9.90 2.79
CA LEU A 34 -23.96 -8.96 2.63
C LEU A 34 -23.57 -7.74 1.77
N VAL A 35 -22.40 -7.14 2.02
CA VAL A 35 -21.86 -6.05 1.18
C VAL A 35 -21.61 -6.53 -0.25
N LEU A 36 -20.96 -7.68 -0.42
CA LEU A 36 -20.72 -8.31 -1.72
C LEU A 36 -22.03 -8.61 -2.45
N SER A 37 -23.02 -9.20 -1.79
CA SER A 37 -24.32 -9.52 -2.39
C SER A 37 -25.06 -8.27 -2.85
N LEU A 38 -25.06 -7.20 -2.05
CA LEU A 38 -25.75 -5.96 -2.38
C LEU A 38 -25.04 -5.15 -3.46
N ILE A 39 -23.71 -5.13 -3.46
CA ILE A 39 -22.95 -4.50 -4.55
C ILE A 39 -23.06 -5.35 -5.83
N PHE A 40 -23.08 -6.68 -5.71
CA PHE A 40 -23.29 -7.60 -6.83
C PHE A 40 -24.65 -7.37 -7.51
N ILE A 41 -25.74 -7.29 -6.74
CA ILE A 41 -27.07 -7.02 -7.28
C ILE A 41 -27.11 -5.69 -8.05
N THR A 42 -26.46 -4.66 -7.51
CA THR A 42 -26.50 -3.31 -8.11
C THR A 42 -25.47 -3.09 -9.21
N SER A 43 -24.43 -3.92 -9.28
CA SER A 43 -23.31 -3.80 -10.19
C SER A 43 -23.02 -5.09 -10.95
N TYR A 44 -24.02 -5.94 -11.22
CA TYR A 44 -23.81 -7.24 -11.87
C TYR A 44 -23.06 -7.15 -13.22
N LYS A 45 -23.15 -6.00 -13.90
CA LYS A 45 -22.38 -5.71 -15.13
C LYS A 45 -20.85 -5.71 -14.92
N VAL A 46 -20.37 -5.70 -13.67
CA VAL A 46 -18.96 -5.97 -13.30
C VAL A 46 -18.50 -7.32 -13.83
N LEU A 47 -19.39 -8.31 -13.92
CA LEU A 47 -19.05 -9.62 -14.48
C LEU A 47 -18.67 -9.55 -15.97
N CYS A 48 -19.00 -8.45 -16.66
CA CYS A 48 -18.55 -8.20 -18.03
C CYS A 48 -17.23 -7.41 -18.09
N ASN A 49 -16.66 -7.00 -16.94
CA ASN A 49 -15.39 -6.28 -16.89
C ASN A 49 -14.23 -7.24 -17.14
N LYS A 50 -13.34 -6.92 -18.08
CA LYS A 50 -12.16 -7.75 -18.40
C LYS A 50 -11.31 -8.11 -17.16
N ALA A 51 -11.27 -7.25 -16.14
CA ALA A 51 -10.54 -7.52 -14.90
C ALA A 51 -11.07 -8.75 -14.15
N ILE A 52 -12.38 -9.05 -14.23
CA ILE A 52 -12.96 -10.22 -13.56
C ILE A 52 -12.44 -11.53 -14.13
N VAL A 53 -12.14 -11.58 -15.44
CA VAL A 53 -11.63 -12.80 -16.09
C VAL A 53 -10.27 -13.17 -15.51
N PHE A 54 -9.37 -12.20 -15.42
CA PHE A 54 -8.03 -12.43 -14.85
C PHE A 54 -8.09 -12.73 -13.35
N PHE A 55 -9.00 -12.10 -12.61
CA PHE A 55 -9.28 -12.41 -11.21
C PHE A 55 -9.73 -13.87 -11.04
N LEU A 56 -10.72 -14.31 -11.83
CA LEU A 56 -11.23 -15.67 -11.78
C LEU A 56 -10.19 -16.71 -12.19
N ILE A 57 -9.34 -16.42 -13.19
CA ILE A 57 -8.24 -17.32 -13.56
C ILE A 57 -7.27 -17.50 -12.39
N TYR A 58 -6.81 -16.41 -11.77
CA TYR A 58 -5.91 -16.49 -10.63
C TYR A 58 -6.53 -17.27 -9.47
N TYR A 59 -7.76 -16.92 -9.07
CA TYR A 59 -8.38 -17.57 -7.92
C TYR A 59 -8.86 -18.99 -8.20
N LEU A 60 -9.15 -19.36 -9.45
CA LEU A 60 -9.35 -20.75 -9.82
C LEU A 60 -8.09 -21.58 -9.51
N LEU A 61 -6.89 -21.06 -9.85
CA LEU A 61 -5.63 -21.75 -9.52
C LEU A 61 -5.42 -21.84 -8.01
N VAL A 62 -5.68 -20.76 -7.29
CA VAL A 62 -5.61 -20.74 -5.82
C VAL A 62 -6.57 -21.78 -5.22
N PHE A 63 -7.81 -21.87 -5.73
CA PHE A 63 -8.79 -22.84 -5.22
C PHE A 63 -8.45 -24.28 -5.59
N ILE A 64 -7.88 -24.54 -6.77
CA ILE A 64 -7.38 -25.88 -7.13
C ILE A 64 -6.27 -26.28 -6.17
N ASP A 65 -5.30 -25.41 -5.92
CA ASP A 65 -4.20 -25.69 -5.02
C ASP A 65 -4.69 -25.97 -3.58
N LEU A 66 -5.64 -25.17 -3.10
CA LEU A 66 -6.19 -25.30 -1.76
C LEU A 66 -7.04 -26.57 -1.57
N PHE A 67 -8.00 -26.82 -2.47
CA PHE A 67 -9.03 -27.84 -2.30
C PHE A 67 -8.71 -29.17 -2.98
N VAL A 68 -7.88 -29.15 -4.04
CA VAL A 68 -7.51 -30.37 -4.78
C VAL A 68 -6.13 -30.85 -4.35
N CYS A 69 -5.14 -29.95 -4.26
CA CYS A 69 -3.78 -30.32 -3.86
C CYS A 69 -3.58 -30.39 -2.34
N GLY A 70 -4.50 -29.82 -1.55
CA GLY A 70 -4.45 -29.83 -0.08
C GLY A 70 -3.38 -28.89 0.49
N ASN A 71 -2.90 -27.93 -0.30
CA ASN A 71 -1.87 -26.99 0.10
C ASN A 71 -2.48 -25.85 0.93
N THR A 72 -2.48 -26.00 2.25
CA THR A 72 -3.05 -25.00 3.18
C THR A 72 -2.05 -23.95 3.65
N PHE A 73 -0.80 -23.99 3.19
CA PHE A 73 0.31 -23.32 3.87
C PHE A 73 0.49 -21.85 3.47
N MET A 74 0.27 -21.47 2.21
CA MET A 74 0.41 -20.05 1.79
C MET A 74 -0.53 -19.11 2.54
N GLN A 75 -1.65 -19.63 3.04
CA GLN A 75 -2.61 -19.01 3.96
C GLN A 75 -3.69 -20.05 4.29
N GLY A 76 -4.12 -20.15 5.56
CA GLY A 76 -5.22 -21.05 5.92
C GLY A 76 -6.50 -20.78 5.11
N ASN A 77 -7.33 -21.80 4.88
CA ASN A 77 -8.48 -21.74 3.97
C ASN A 77 -9.37 -20.50 4.16
N LEU A 78 -9.63 -20.13 5.42
CA LEU A 78 -10.44 -18.96 5.77
C LEU A 78 -9.81 -17.64 5.33
N TYR A 79 -8.48 -17.51 5.44
CA TYR A 79 -7.77 -16.31 5.01
C TYR A 79 -7.80 -16.18 3.48
N VAL A 80 -7.61 -17.26 2.74
CA VAL A 80 -7.68 -17.24 1.26
C VAL A 80 -9.06 -16.78 0.79
N VAL A 81 -10.13 -17.35 1.36
CA VAL A 81 -11.51 -16.95 1.07
C VAL A 81 -11.76 -15.49 1.46
N PHE A 82 -11.20 -15.04 2.58
CA PHE A 82 -11.28 -13.65 3.01
C PHE A 82 -10.57 -12.71 2.02
N THR A 83 -9.32 -12.98 1.62
CA THR A 83 -8.59 -12.16 0.65
C THR A 83 -9.30 -12.12 -0.71
N PHE A 84 -9.82 -13.25 -1.19
CA PHE A 84 -10.67 -13.32 -2.39
C PHE A 84 -11.86 -12.36 -2.30
N SER A 85 -12.60 -12.45 -1.20
CA SER A 85 -13.81 -11.66 -0.95
C SER A 85 -13.50 -10.17 -0.89
N MET A 86 -12.37 -9.80 -0.27
CA MET A 86 -11.91 -8.42 -0.16
C MET A 86 -11.50 -7.82 -1.50
N GLU A 87 -10.67 -8.52 -2.28
CA GLU A 87 -10.24 -8.04 -3.59
C GLU A 87 -11.41 -7.91 -4.57
N LEU A 88 -12.34 -8.87 -4.52
CA LEU A 88 -13.58 -8.82 -5.28
C LEU A 88 -14.42 -7.61 -4.87
N SER A 89 -14.59 -7.36 -3.56
CA SER A 89 -15.34 -6.21 -3.05
C SER A 89 -14.77 -4.90 -3.60
N PHE A 90 -13.45 -4.71 -3.58
CA PHE A 90 -12.83 -3.51 -4.12
C PHE A 90 -13.02 -3.37 -5.62
N LEU A 91 -12.94 -4.46 -6.41
CA LEU A 91 -13.26 -4.41 -7.84
C LEU A 91 -14.70 -3.91 -8.08
N PHE A 92 -15.65 -4.45 -7.32
CA PHE A 92 -17.06 -4.07 -7.39
C PHE A 92 -17.29 -2.61 -7.01
N ILE A 93 -16.66 -2.13 -5.93
CA ILE A 93 -16.74 -0.72 -5.49
C ILE A 93 -16.13 0.23 -6.53
N VAL A 94 -14.95 -0.10 -7.07
CA VAL A 94 -14.31 0.71 -8.12
C VAL A 94 -15.21 0.81 -9.33
N TYR A 95 -15.81 -0.30 -9.76
CA TYR A 95 -16.72 -0.30 -10.90
C TYR A 95 -17.99 0.52 -10.63
N TYR A 96 -18.59 0.36 -9.43
CA TYR A 96 -19.72 1.16 -8.98
C TYR A 96 -19.41 2.65 -9.17
N PHE A 97 -18.29 3.13 -8.64
CA PHE A 97 -17.91 4.54 -8.76
C PHE A 97 -17.62 4.99 -10.20
N VAL A 98 -16.93 4.16 -10.99
CA VAL A 98 -16.61 4.45 -12.39
C VAL A 98 -17.87 4.57 -13.26
N LYS A 99 -18.91 3.79 -12.98
CA LYS A 99 -20.10 3.72 -13.82
C LYS A 99 -21.26 4.57 -13.34
N ILE A 100 -21.35 4.81 -12.04
CA ILE A 100 -22.52 5.43 -11.43
C ILE A 100 -22.21 6.87 -11.03
N SER A 101 -21.21 7.09 -10.16
CA SER A 101 -20.97 8.44 -9.63
C SER A 101 -19.52 8.64 -9.18
N LEU A 102 -18.82 9.53 -9.90
CA LEU A 102 -17.47 9.98 -9.54
C LEU A 102 -17.48 10.90 -8.31
N ASP A 103 -18.59 11.62 -8.08
CA ASP A 103 -18.73 12.48 -6.89
C ASP A 103 -18.85 11.64 -5.61
N ASP A 104 -19.54 10.51 -5.68
CA ASP A 104 -19.60 9.57 -4.56
C ASP A 104 -18.26 8.90 -4.28
N TRP A 105 -17.43 8.68 -5.32
CA TRP A 105 -16.05 8.25 -5.12
C TRP A 105 -15.28 9.28 -4.31
N VAL A 106 -15.31 10.54 -4.73
CA VAL A 106 -14.63 11.64 -4.02
C VAL A 106 -15.15 11.76 -2.59
N LYS A 107 -16.46 11.60 -2.37
CA LYS A 107 -17.08 11.61 -1.04
C LYS A 107 -16.58 10.45 -0.18
N ALA A 108 -16.55 9.22 -0.72
CA ALA A 108 -16.03 8.05 -0.04
C ALA A 108 -14.55 8.19 0.30
N THR A 109 -13.74 8.71 -0.61
CA THR A 109 -12.33 9.01 -0.35
C THR A 109 -12.14 9.99 0.79
N LYS A 110 -12.91 11.10 0.83
CA LYS A 110 -12.85 12.04 1.95
C LYS A 110 -13.22 11.38 3.27
N TYR A 111 -14.24 10.53 3.26
CA TYR A 111 -14.68 9.77 4.43
C TYR A 111 -13.58 8.85 4.97
N VAL A 112 -12.92 8.09 4.09
CA VAL A 112 -11.77 7.23 4.45
C VAL A 112 -10.59 8.05 4.96
N CYS A 113 -10.25 9.16 4.30
CA CYS A 113 -9.17 10.05 4.75
C CYS A 113 -9.40 10.58 6.17
N THR A 114 -10.64 10.86 6.57
CA THR A 114 -10.96 11.27 7.95
C THR A 114 -10.55 10.20 8.96
N PHE A 115 -10.80 8.92 8.67
CA PHE A 115 -10.39 7.82 9.55
C PHE A 115 -8.88 7.61 9.57
N ILE A 116 -8.22 7.70 8.42
CA ILE A 116 -6.75 7.64 8.34
C ILE A 116 -6.14 8.76 9.20
N LEU A 117 -6.67 9.98 9.11
CA LEU A 117 -6.23 11.12 9.91
C LEU A 117 -6.49 10.92 11.40
N LEU A 118 -7.66 10.40 11.77
CA LEU A 118 -7.98 10.08 13.17
C LEU A 118 -6.99 9.07 13.74
N SER A 119 -6.74 7.97 13.02
CA SER A 119 -5.76 6.96 13.43
C SER A 119 -4.33 7.51 13.45
N ALA A 120 -3.96 8.38 12.52
CA ALA A 120 -2.66 9.03 12.51
C ALA A 120 -2.45 9.93 13.73
N LEU A 121 -3.48 10.67 14.15
CA LEU A 121 -3.44 11.50 15.35
C LEU A 121 -3.34 10.65 16.63
N ILE A 122 -4.12 9.57 16.74
CA ILE A 122 -4.02 8.62 17.86
C ILE A 122 -2.59 8.06 17.93
N THR A 123 -2.07 7.59 16.79
CA THR A 123 -0.72 7.04 16.67
C THR A 123 0.35 8.05 17.05
N PHE A 124 0.19 9.33 16.67
CA PHE A 124 1.12 10.39 17.01
C PHE A 124 1.30 10.51 18.53
N PHE A 125 0.19 10.55 19.29
CA PHE A 125 0.24 10.62 20.75
C PHE A 125 0.82 9.35 21.39
N PHE A 126 0.58 8.18 20.80
CA PHE A 126 1.22 6.94 21.25
C PHE A 126 2.73 6.96 21.02
N ASN A 127 3.19 7.34 19.82
CA ASN A 127 4.61 7.39 19.48
C ASN A 127 5.37 8.43 20.32
N LEU A 128 4.73 9.51 20.77
CA LEU A 128 5.35 10.47 21.71
C LEU A 128 5.66 9.83 23.07
N LYS A 129 4.86 8.87 23.53
CA LYS A 129 5.06 8.18 24.81
C LYS A 129 5.99 6.98 24.68
N GLN A 130 5.93 6.28 23.54
CA GLN A 130 6.69 5.06 23.30
C GLN A 130 7.16 5.01 21.83
N PRO A 131 8.28 5.67 21.50
CA PRO A 131 8.91 5.54 20.19
C PRO A 131 9.25 4.07 19.89
N GLY A 132 9.19 3.67 18.63
CA GLY A 132 9.46 2.29 18.20
C GLY A 132 8.40 1.27 18.60
N PHE A 133 7.31 1.70 19.26
CA PHE A 133 6.25 0.83 19.80
C PHE A 133 5.87 -0.30 18.86
N TYR A 134 5.55 0.03 17.60
CA TYR A 134 5.01 -0.94 16.66
C TYR A 134 5.94 -2.13 16.43
N ARG A 135 7.26 -1.91 16.41
CA ARG A 135 8.25 -2.96 16.16
C ARG A 135 8.75 -3.62 17.43
N ASN A 136 8.84 -2.87 18.53
CA ASN A 136 9.21 -3.41 19.83
C ASN A 136 8.15 -4.38 20.36
N VAL A 137 6.86 -4.12 20.09
CA VAL A 137 5.76 -5.03 20.44
C VAL A 137 5.65 -6.24 19.50
N GLU A 138 6.01 -6.09 18.22
CA GLU A 138 6.04 -7.21 17.27
C GLU A 138 7.08 -8.29 17.65
N LEU A 139 8.14 -7.90 18.36
CA LEU A 139 9.15 -8.82 18.88
C LEU A 139 8.70 -9.57 20.15
N GLU A 140 7.71 -9.06 20.88
CA GLU A 140 7.34 -9.58 22.21
C GLU A 140 6.03 -10.37 22.23
N ARG A 141 5.00 -10.05 21.40
CA ARG A 141 3.76 -10.86 21.20
C ARG A 141 2.78 -10.20 20.21
N GLU A 142 2.31 -10.93 19.19
CA GLU A 142 1.34 -10.45 18.18
C GLU A 142 -0.01 -10.00 18.78
N GLU A 143 -0.42 -10.61 19.91
CA GLU A 143 -1.64 -10.26 20.65
C GLU A 143 -1.65 -8.81 21.15
N PHE A 144 -0.50 -8.30 21.61
CA PHE A 144 -0.42 -6.92 22.06
C PHE A 144 -0.63 -5.97 20.89
N ARG A 145 -0.06 -6.23 19.71
CA ARG A 145 -0.24 -5.40 18.51
C ARG A 145 -1.73 -5.20 18.17
N MET A 146 -2.50 -6.28 18.21
CA MET A 146 -3.94 -6.25 17.94
C MET A 146 -4.71 -5.35 18.91
N VAL A 147 -4.30 -5.30 20.19
CA VAL A 147 -4.94 -4.44 21.21
C VAL A 147 -4.74 -2.94 20.92
N TYR A 148 -3.58 -2.53 20.41
CA TYR A 148 -3.33 -1.11 20.10
C TYR A 148 -4.01 -0.68 18.79
N GLU A 149 -3.99 -1.55 17.79
CA GLU A 149 -4.75 -1.36 16.56
C GLU A 149 -6.26 -1.26 16.84
N ALA A 150 -6.78 -2.08 17.75
CA ALA A 150 -8.15 -2.00 18.27
C ALA A 150 -8.46 -0.67 18.98
N ARG A 151 -7.45 0.06 19.46
CA ARG A 151 -7.56 1.41 20.06
C ARG A 151 -7.38 2.53 19.04
N GLY A 152 -7.15 2.21 17.77
CA GLY A 152 -7.11 3.18 16.67
C GLY A 152 -5.71 3.57 16.24
N VAL A 153 -4.67 2.93 16.79
CA VAL A 153 -3.30 3.05 16.28
C VAL A 153 -3.26 2.49 14.85
N LEU A 154 -2.49 3.16 13.98
CA LEU A 154 -2.28 2.71 12.62
C LEU A 154 -1.70 1.30 12.61
N SER A 155 -2.23 0.46 11.74
CA SER A 155 -1.68 -0.87 11.50
C SER A 155 -0.38 -0.80 10.71
N TYR A 156 0.33 -1.92 10.71
CA TYR A 156 1.52 -2.14 9.89
C TYR A 156 1.24 -1.82 8.43
N TYR A 157 0.14 -2.34 7.90
CA TYR A 157 -0.24 -2.18 6.49
C TYR A 157 -0.61 -0.73 6.18
N MET A 158 -1.28 -0.03 7.10
CA MET A 158 -1.66 1.36 6.92
C MET A 158 -0.43 2.30 6.94
N PHE A 159 0.58 2.05 7.77
CA PHE A 159 1.84 2.80 7.70
C PHE A 159 2.47 2.74 6.31
N HIS A 160 2.49 1.55 5.71
CA HIS A 160 2.99 1.37 4.34
C HIS A 160 2.06 2.03 3.31
N ALA A 161 0.74 1.90 3.48
CA ALA A 161 -0.26 2.48 2.58
C ALA A 161 -0.21 4.03 2.54
N ILE A 162 0.06 4.68 3.67
CA ILE A 162 0.14 6.15 3.76
C ILE A 162 1.26 6.73 2.88
N ALA A 163 2.35 5.99 2.64
CA ALA A 163 3.43 6.43 1.75
C ALA A 163 2.96 6.70 0.31
N LEU A 164 1.88 6.05 -0.14
CA LEU A 164 1.29 6.26 -1.47
C LEU A 164 0.66 7.65 -1.60
N LEU A 165 0.32 8.30 -0.48
CA LEU A 165 -0.31 9.63 -0.47
C LEU A 165 0.69 10.77 -0.69
N PHE A 166 2.00 10.50 -0.57
CA PHE A 166 3.02 11.55 -0.60
C PHE A 166 3.05 12.33 -1.92
N PRO A 167 3.02 11.70 -3.11
CA PRO A 167 2.99 12.45 -4.37
C PRO A 167 1.75 13.32 -4.51
N PHE A 168 0.61 12.90 -3.95
CA PHE A 168 -0.61 13.70 -3.95
C PHE A 168 -0.49 14.92 -3.03
N LEU A 169 0.10 14.79 -1.84
CA LEU A 169 0.35 15.93 -0.96
C LEU A 169 1.29 16.96 -1.62
N ILE A 170 2.32 16.50 -2.32
CA ILE A 170 3.20 17.36 -3.12
C ILE A 170 2.45 18.04 -4.28
N LEU A 171 1.55 17.33 -4.95
CA LEU A 171 0.69 17.90 -6.00
C LEU A 171 -0.15 19.06 -5.45
N VAL A 172 -0.83 18.86 -4.31
CA VAL A 172 -1.66 19.90 -3.66
C VAL A 172 -0.80 21.10 -3.27
N TRP A 173 0.37 20.86 -2.67
CA TRP A 173 1.30 21.93 -2.31
C TRP A 173 1.74 22.78 -3.51
N LYS A 174 1.97 22.15 -4.67
CA LYS A 174 2.40 22.82 -5.91
C LYS A 174 1.28 23.56 -6.63
N LEU A 175 0.08 23.00 -6.70
CA LEU A 175 -0.99 23.48 -7.58
C LEU A 175 -2.10 24.25 -6.87
N ASP A 176 -2.36 24.01 -5.58
CA ASP A 176 -3.48 24.66 -4.91
C ASP A 176 -3.20 26.14 -4.66
N LYS A 177 -4.14 27.01 -5.03
CA LYS A 177 -4.01 28.45 -4.80
C LYS A 177 -4.23 28.84 -3.33
N SER A 178 -4.95 28.02 -2.57
CA SER A 178 -5.24 28.28 -1.17
C SER A 178 -4.04 27.94 -0.29
N LYS A 179 -3.55 28.95 0.44
CA LYS A 179 -2.47 28.78 1.43
C LYS A 179 -2.83 27.73 2.49
N VAL A 180 -4.09 27.61 2.86
CA VAL A 180 -4.56 26.62 3.85
C VAL A 180 -4.30 25.20 3.35
N TYR A 181 -4.75 24.86 2.14
CA TYR A 181 -4.54 23.52 1.58
C TYR A 181 -3.06 23.19 1.39
N ARG A 182 -2.26 24.17 0.94
CA ARG A 182 -0.81 24.01 0.81
C ARG A 182 -0.15 23.72 2.16
N ASN A 183 -0.45 24.51 3.19
CA ASN A 183 0.15 24.34 4.52
C ASN A 183 -0.29 23.03 5.17
N VAL A 184 -1.58 22.68 5.05
CA VAL A 184 -2.10 21.38 5.54
C VAL A 184 -1.42 20.22 4.81
N SER A 185 -1.20 20.30 3.50
CA SER A 185 -0.52 19.22 2.76
C SER A 185 0.93 19.00 3.23
N ILE A 186 1.66 20.07 3.52
CA ILE A 186 3.02 19.99 4.09
C ILE A 186 2.98 19.42 5.51
N LEU A 187 2.06 19.89 6.35
CA LEU A 187 1.91 19.41 7.72
C LEU A 187 1.61 17.91 7.75
N LEU A 188 0.70 17.44 6.89
CA LEU A 188 0.38 16.02 6.76
C LEU A 188 1.57 15.21 6.25
N LEU A 189 2.36 15.75 5.33
CA LEU A 189 3.57 15.09 4.84
C LEU A 189 4.56 14.86 5.98
N PHE A 190 4.87 15.91 6.76
CA PHE A 190 5.76 15.78 7.91
C PHE A 190 5.20 14.85 8.99
N LEU A 191 3.90 14.96 9.29
CA LEU A 191 3.24 14.07 10.23
C LEU A 191 3.41 12.60 9.83
N PHE A 192 3.09 12.25 8.58
CA PHE A 192 3.18 10.87 8.12
C PHE A 192 4.62 10.34 8.07
N ILE A 193 5.59 11.16 7.66
CA ILE A 193 7.02 10.79 7.72
C ILE A 193 7.43 10.53 9.16
N TYR A 194 7.07 11.42 10.08
CA TYR A 194 7.36 11.26 11.51
C TYR A 194 6.75 9.97 12.06
N LEU A 195 5.48 9.70 11.77
CA LEU A 195 4.79 8.48 12.22
C LEU A 195 5.50 7.21 11.76
N MET A 196 5.85 7.11 10.47
CA MET A 196 6.57 5.94 9.96
C MET A 196 7.99 5.83 10.52
N PHE A 197 8.69 6.95 10.68
CA PHE A 197 10.05 6.99 11.23
C PHE A 197 10.07 6.54 12.70
N SER A 198 9.24 7.18 13.53
CA SER A 198 9.10 6.87 14.96
C SER A 198 8.59 5.45 15.19
N SER A 199 7.78 4.88 14.29
CA SER A 199 7.35 3.47 14.35
C SER A 199 8.33 2.48 13.71
N SER A 200 9.54 2.90 13.32
CA SER A 200 10.59 2.05 12.74
C SER A 200 10.22 1.35 11.40
N ILE A 201 9.32 1.95 10.62
CA ILE A 201 8.83 1.45 9.32
C ILE A 201 9.74 1.95 8.18
N THR A 202 10.99 1.49 8.18
CA THR A 202 12.07 1.94 7.26
C THR A 202 11.72 1.88 5.78
N THR A 203 11.10 0.79 5.33
CA THR A 203 10.86 0.56 3.89
C THR A 203 9.86 1.57 3.32
N ALA A 204 8.81 1.89 4.08
CA ALA A 204 7.83 2.89 3.67
C ALA A 204 8.41 4.31 3.69
N VAL A 205 9.26 4.63 4.67
CA VAL A 205 10.01 5.91 4.70
C VAL A 205 10.90 6.05 3.47
N ALA A 206 11.69 5.01 3.14
CA ALA A 206 12.62 5.05 2.01
C ALA A 206 11.90 5.20 0.66
N LEU A 207 10.93 4.33 0.38
CA LEU A 207 10.17 4.37 -0.88
C LEU A 207 9.28 5.62 -0.96
N GLY A 208 8.69 6.04 0.15
CA GLY A 208 7.97 7.31 0.27
C GLY A 208 8.87 8.50 -0.03
N GLY A 209 10.08 8.54 0.52
CA GLY A 209 11.09 9.58 0.25
C GLY A 209 11.45 9.67 -1.23
N ILE A 210 11.70 8.53 -1.89
CA ILE A 210 11.93 8.48 -3.34
C ILE A 210 10.71 9.03 -4.10
N SER A 211 9.49 8.66 -3.70
CA SER A 211 8.26 9.16 -4.33
C SER A 211 8.05 10.68 -4.15
N ILE A 212 8.47 11.25 -3.01
CA ILE A 212 8.47 12.70 -2.78
C ILE A 212 9.41 13.37 -3.76
N VAL A 213 10.63 12.86 -3.90
CA VAL A 213 11.63 13.42 -4.83
C VAL A 213 11.14 13.33 -6.27
N LEU A 214 10.54 12.20 -6.68
CA LEU A 214 9.90 12.02 -7.98
C LEU A 214 8.80 13.05 -8.21
N ALA A 215 7.90 13.24 -7.23
CA ALA A 215 6.82 14.21 -7.30
C ALA A 215 7.31 15.66 -7.33
N LEU A 216 8.36 16.00 -6.57
CA LEU A 216 9.00 17.32 -6.56
C LEU A 216 9.68 17.63 -7.91
N ASN A 217 10.32 16.64 -8.51
CA ASN A 217 10.95 16.77 -9.83
C ASN A 217 9.96 16.65 -10.99
N THR A 218 8.70 16.31 -10.71
CA THR A 218 7.67 16.31 -11.72
C THR A 218 7.31 17.75 -12.08
N SER A 219 7.92 18.23 -13.15
CA SER A 219 7.53 19.46 -13.82
C SER A 219 6.33 19.16 -14.72
N THR A 220 5.42 20.11 -14.88
CA THR A 220 4.36 20.06 -15.91
C THR A 220 4.92 20.07 -17.33
N ASN A 221 6.24 20.30 -17.48
CA ASN A 221 7.02 20.28 -18.70
C ASN A 221 7.91 19.02 -18.78
N LYS A 222 7.92 18.36 -19.96
CA LYS A 222 8.31 16.94 -20.18
C LYS A 222 9.77 16.51 -19.88
N LYS A 223 10.64 17.34 -19.29
CA LYS A 223 12.06 16.98 -19.12
C LYS A 223 12.30 16.32 -17.76
N GLN A 224 12.33 14.99 -17.75
CA GLN A 224 12.70 14.09 -16.63
C GLN A 224 14.20 14.19 -16.22
N ILE A 225 14.80 15.37 -16.38
CA ILE A 225 16.22 15.61 -16.11
C ILE A 225 16.49 15.59 -14.61
N GLY A 226 15.52 15.98 -13.76
CA GLY A 226 15.68 16.02 -12.29
C GLY A 226 15.77 14.66 -11.61
N LEU A 227 15.12 13.61 -12.14
CA LEU A 227 15.23 12.24 -11.59
C LEU A 227 16.61 11.65 -11.91
N ILE A 228 17.07 11.83 -13.14
CA ILE A 228 18.40 11.40 -13.56
C ILE A 228 19.45 12.19 -12.77
N LEU A 229 19.28 13.51 -12.58
CA LEU A 229 20.17 14.31 -11.73
C LEU A 229 20.11 13.91 -10.24
N PHE A 230 18.95 13.56 -9.68
CA PHE A 230 18.88 13.10 -8.29
C PHE A 230 19.56 11.74 -8.10
N LEU A 231 19.30 10.77 -8.98
CA LEU A 231 19.97 9.47 -8.97
C LEU A 231 21.47 9.60 -9.25
N PHE A 232 21.86 10.56 -10.09
CA PHE A 232 23.25 10.90 -10.39
C PHE A 232 23.93 11.65 -9.23
N ILE A 233 23.24 12.53 -8.50
CA ILE A 233 23.75 13.22 -7.30
C ILE A 233 23.88 12.23 -6.14
N VAL A 234 22.88 11.39 -5.88
CA VAL A 234 22.98 10.31 -4.87
C VAL A 234 24.05 9.28 -5.26
N GLY A 235 24.24 9.03 -6.56
CA GLY A 235 25.29 8.15 -7.10
C GLY A 235 26.70 8.74 -7.09
N LEU A 236 26.87 10.07 -7.21
CA LEU A 236 28.17 10.74 -7.31
C LEU A 236 28.63 11.47 -6.04
N TRP A 237 27.71 11.90 -5.17
CA TRP A 237 28.02 12.72 -3.99
C TRP A 237 28.02 11.92 -2.68
N GLY A 238 28.53 10.69 -2.76
CA GLY A 238 29.44 10.16 -1.76
C GLY A 238 28.79 9.62 -0.49
N LYS A 239 29.25 8.43 -0.12
CA LYS A 239 29.28 7.86 1.24
C LYS A 239 29.18 8.90 2.38
N SER A 240 29.86 10.06 2.30
CA SER A 240 29.81 11.14 3.29
C SER A 240 28.44 11.81 3.48
N ILE A 241 27.64 12.06 2.44
CA ILE A 241 26.29 12.64 2.60
C ILE A 241 25.35 11.60 3.21
N VAL A 242 25.44 10.35 2.76
CA VAL A 242 24.64 9.25 3.30
C VAL A 242 24.97 9.06 4.79
N LEU A 243 26.26 9.03 5.14
CA LEU A 243 26.70 8.94 6.53
C LEU A 243 26.27 10.18 7.34
N GLY A 244 26.41 11.39 6.81
CA GLY A 244 25.99 12.61 7.50
C GLY A 244 24.48 12.67 7.78
N VAL A 245 23.65 12.19 6.84
CA VAL A 245 22.21 12.04 7.06
C VAL A 245 21.92 10.98 8.11
N ILE A 246 22.60 9.83 8.06
CA ILE A 246 22.41 8.77 9.06
C ILE A 246 22.85 9.25 10.46
N ASP A 247 24.02 9.87 10.58
CA ASP A 247 24.56 10.41 11.83
C ASP A 247 23.63 11.49 12.40
N PHE A 248 23.02 12.32 11.55
CA PHE A 248 21.98 13.26 11.99
C PHE A 248 20.72 12.56 12.51
N LEU A 249 20.30 11.45 11.88
CA LEU A 249 19.08 10.72 12.24
C LEU A 249 19.25 9.79 13.45
N LEU A 250 20.47 9.30 13.73
CA LEU A 250 20.75 8.33 14.79
C LEU A 250 20.28 8.78 16.19
N PRO A 251 20.54 10.02 16.64
CA PRO A 251 20.06 10.51 17.94
C PRO A 251 18.53 10.47 18.06
N PHE A 252 17.81 10.70 16.96
CA PHE A 252 16.34 10.65 16.95
C PHE A 252 15.79 9.22 16.90
N ALA A 253 16.64 8.24 16.62
CA ALA A 253 16.29 6.83 16.54
C ALA A 253 16.65 6.04 17.80
N GLU A 254 17.37 6.64 18.77
CA GLU A 254 17.81 5.98 20.00
C GLU A 254 16.66 5.24 20.71
N GLY A 255 16.94 4.02 21.17
CA GLY A 255 15.94 3.15 21.83
C GLY A 255 14.90 2.53 20.89
N THR A 256 15.01 2.72 19.57
CA THR A 256 14.08 2.12 18.59
C THR A 256 14.78 1.14 17.65
N GLY A 257 14.01 0.23 17.04
CA GLY A 257 14.53 -0.66 15.99
C GLY A 257 15.03 0.08 14.73
N MET A 258 14.71 1.36 14.56
CA MET A 258 15.29 2.21 13.53
C MET A 258 16.79 2.44 13.78
N TYR A 259 17.22 2.57 15.04
CA TYR A 259 18.64 2.78 15.37
C TYR A 259 19.51 1.66 14.82
N GLN A 260 19.16 0.41 15.13
CA GLN A 260 19.91 -0.76 14.65
C GLN A 260 19.99 -0.80 13.12
N LYS A 261 18.90 -0.44 12.42
CA LYS A 261 18.88 -0.44 10.96
C LYS A 261 19.73 0.69 10.38
N LEU A 262 19.62 1.89 10.94
CA LEU A 262 20.44 3.04 10.54
C LEU A 262 21.91 2.76 10.80
N ASP A 263 22.24 2.16 11.95
CA ASP A 263 23.62 1.80 12.30
C ASP A 263 24.16 0.68 11.40
N VAL A 264 23.37 -0.34 11.07
CA VAL A 264 23.77 -1.35 10.06
C VAL A 264 24.02 -0.73 8.69
N ILE A 265 23.16 0.19 8.23
CA ILE A 265 23.37 0.90 6.96
C ILE A 265 24.64 1.75 7.05
N ARG A 266 24.84 2.48 8.16
CA ARG A 266 26.04 3.27 8.43
C ARG A 266 27.29 2.42 8.38
N LEU A 267 27.30 1.28 9.06
CA LEU A 267 28.41 0.33 9.09
C LEU A 267 28.66 -0.28 7.71
N GLY A 268 27.62 -0.71 6.99
CA GLY A 268 27.75 -1.25 5.63
C GLY A 268 28.29 -0.22 4.63
N VAL A 269 27.84 1.03 4.71
CA VAL A 269 28.38 2.14 3.92
C VAL A 269 29.82 2.48 4.34
N SER A 270 30.14 2.40 5.64
CA SER A 270 31.46 2.72 6.21
C SER A 270 32.53 1.67 5.95
N TYR A 271 32.18 0.39 6.03
CA TYR A 271 33.14 -0.71 6.07
C TYR A 271 32.91 -1.79 4.99
N GLY A 272 31.84 -1.70 4.20
CA GLY A 272 31.47 -2.72 3.20
C GLY A 272 30.84 -3.97 3.82
N ASP A 273 30.55 -4.98 2.98
CA ASP A 273 29.80 -6.22 3.31
C ASP A 273 30.38 -7.08 4.45
N GLN A 274 31.51 -6.71 5.07
CA GLN A 274 32.25 -7.58 5.99
C GLN A 274 31.61 -7.74 7.39
N ILE A 275 30.50 -7.07 7.70
CA ILE A 275 29.89 -7.08 9.06
C ILE A 275 28.44 -7.63 9.09
N MET A 276 27.81 -7.98 7.97
CA MET A 276 26.34 -8.03 7.99
C MET A 276 25.70 -9.27 8.66
N LEU A 277 24.90 -8.96 9.69
CA LEU A 277 23.77 -9.69 10.28
C LEU A 277 22.63 -10.04 9.27
N THR A 278 22.86 -10.01 7.95
CA THR A 278 21.85 -10.28 6.91
C THR A 278 21.65 -11.76 6.59
N ASN A 279 22.47 -12.64 7.14
CA ASN A 279 22.49 -14.08 6.82
C ASN A 279 21.15 -14.82 7.00
N GLY A 280 20.17 -14.24 7.70
CA GLY A 280 18.83 -14.84 7.80
C GLY A 280 17.81 -14.38 6.75
N ARG A 281 17.93 -13.17 6.18
CA ARG A 281 16.91 -12.60 5.27
C ARG A 281 17.25 -12.71 3.79
N SER A 282 18.53 -12.71 3.41
CA SER A 282 18.94 -12.94 2.02
C SER A 282 18.55 -14.35 1.57
N ASN A 283 18.61 -15.33 2.47
CA ASN A 283 18.19 -16.71 2.19
C ASN A 283 16.70 -16.80 1.83
N LEU A 284 15.83 -16.04 2.52
CA LEU A 284 14.38 -16.05 2.24
C LEU A 284 14.04 -15.59 0.82
N TYR A 285 14.74 -14.59 0.29
CA TYR A 285 14.54 -14.19 -1.11
C TYR A 285 15.11 -15.22 -2.09
N GLY A 286 16.25 -15.84 -1.73
CA GLY A 286 16.88 -16.90 -2.51
C GLY A 286 15.96 -18.09 -2.68
N ASP A 287 15.35 -18.58 -1.60
CA ASP A 287 14.46 -19.74 -1.60
C ASP A 287 13.29 -19.56 -2.60
N SER A 288 12.59 -18.42 -2.51
CA SER A 288 11.48 -18.12 -3.43
C SER A 288 11.94 -17.92 -4.89
N TRP A 289 13.16 -17.41 -5.10
CA TRP A 289 13.73 -17.24 -6.44
C TRP A 289 14.15 -18.58 -7.05
N ASP A 290 14.78 -19.45 -6.28
CA ASP A 290 15.17 -20.80 -6.70
C ASP A 290 13.92 -21.62 -7.01
N ALA A 291 12.87 -21.52 -6.19
CA ALA A 291 11.56 -22.14 -6.47
C ALA A 291 10.99 -21.68 -7.83
N PHE A 292 11.05 -20.39 -8.13
CA PHE A 292 10.63 -19.85 -9.43
C PHE A 292 11.51 -20.36 -10.58
N CYS A 293 12.84 -20.30 -10.43
CA CYS A 293 13.78 -20.73 -11.46
C CYS A 293 13.66 -22.22 -11.79
N ASN A 294 13.34 -23.06 -10.81
CA ASN A 294 13.13 -24.49 -11.00
C ASN A 294 11.85 -24.82 -11.79
N ASN A 295 10.80 -24.02 -11.64
CA ASN A 295 9.56 -24.17 -12.43
C ASN A 295 8.91 -22.82 -12.77
N PRO A 296 9.43 -22.09 -13.77
CA PRO A 296 9.01 -20.70 -14.01
C PRO A 296 7.55 -20.55 -14.44
N PHE A 297 6.97 -21.56 -15.07
CA PHE A 297 5.61 -21.46 -15.62
C PHE A 297 4.53 -21.84 -14.62
N LEU A 298 4.72 -22.92 -13.87
CA LEU A 298 3.72 -23.45 -12.95
C LEU A 298 4.04 -23.13 -11.48
N GLY A 299 5.31 -22.90 -11.14
CA GLY A 299 5.75 -22.73 -9.76
C GLY A 299 5.93 -24.06 -9.02
N CYS A 300 6.32 -23.98 -7.76
CA CYS A 300 6.66 -25.14 -6.94
C CYS A 300 5.46 -25.76 -6.21
N HIS A 301 4.35 -25.02 -6.03
CA HIS A 301 3.18 -25.45 -5.25
C HIS A 301 3.53 -26.02 -3.87
N ASN A 302 4.64 -25.58 -3.28
CA ASN A 302 5.11 -26.03 -1.98
C ASN A 302 5.65 -24.84 -1.21
N ALA A 303 4.87 -24.36 -0.25
CA ALA A 303 5.18 -23.15 0.48
C ALA A 303 6.41 -23.30 1.38
N ASN A 304 6.77 -24.53 1.78
CA ASN A 304 7.98 -24.80 2.55
C ASN A 304 9.27 -24.46 1.79
N LEU A 305 9.18 -24.26 0.46
CA LEU A 305 10.29 -23.86 -0.40
C LEU A 305 10.32 -22.34 -0.65
N LEU A 306 9.49 -21.56 0.06
CA LEU A 306 9.39 -20.12 -0.10
C LEU A 306 9.81 -19.39 1.17
N GLY A 307 10.39 -18.20 1.00
CA GLY A 307 10.81 -17.37 2.14
C GLY A 307 9.75 -16.45 2.71
N GLU A 308 8.54 -16.39 2.11
CA GLU A 308 7.36 -15.64 2.58
C GLU A 308 7.58 -14.15 2.87
N HIS A 309 8.62 -13.57 2.28
CA HIS A 309 9.05 -12.22 2.56
C HIS A 309 8.67 -11.22 1.44
N SER A 310 8.45 -11.70 0.21
CA SER A 310 8.22 -10.86 -0.97
C SER A 310 6.93 -11.26 -1.66
N PHE A 311 5.93 -10.37 -1.64
CA PHE A 311 4.64 -10.66 -2.27
C PHE A 311 4.76 -11.17 -3.72
N ILE A 312 5.63 -10.52 -4.51
CA ILE A 312 5.83 -10.85 -5.93
C ILE A 312 6.63 -12.13 -6.08
N ILE A 313 7.79 -12.22 -5.43
CA ILE A 313 8.70 -13.36 -5.65
C ILE A 313 8.09 -14.63 -5.07
N ASP A 314 7.40 -14.55 -3.94
CA ASP A 314 6.73 -15.71 -3.34
C ASP A 314 5.60 -16.22 -4.25
N ARG A 315 4.81 -15.32 -4.87
CA ARG A 315 3.77 -15.74 -5.83
C ARG A 315 4.33 -16.27 -7.14
N LEU A 316 5.43 -15.71 -7.61
CA LEU A 316 6.16 -16.25 -8.76
C LEU A 316 6.71 -17.64 -8.45
N GLY A 317 7.34 -17.83 -7.30
CA GLY A 317 7.86 -19.11 -6.85
C GLY A 317 6.74 -20.15 -6.68
N PHE A 318 5.61 -19.75 -6.08
CA PHE A 318 4.51 -20.67 -5.81
C PHE A 318 3.67 -21.03 -7.03
N TYR A 319 3.23 -20.03 -7.79
CA TYR A 319 2.24 -20.18 -8.89
C TYR A 319 2.83 -19.99 -10.30
N GLY A 320 4.13 -19.70 -10.40
CA GLY A 320 4.78 -19.40 -11.67
C GLY A 320 4.17 -18.21 -12.40
N LEU A 321 4.54 -18.07 -13.67
CA LEU A 321 3.96 -17.05 -14.55
C LEU A 321 2.46 -17.28 -14.80
N ILE A 322 1.98 -18.53 -14.82
CA ILE A 322 0.59 -18.84 -15.14
C ILE A 322 -0.37 -18.30 -14.08
N GLY A 323 -0.04 -18.37 -12.79
CA GLY A 323 -0.86 -17.74 -11.75
C GLY A 323 -0.52 -16.27 -11.52
N PHE A 324 0.76 -15.90 -11.55
CA PHE A 324 1.15 -14.53 -11.24
C PHE A 324 0.71 -13.50 -12.29
N LEU A 325 0.81 -13.81 -13.59
CA LEU A 325 0.46 -12.84 -14.64
C LEU A 325 -1.02 -12.43 -14.64
N PRO A 326 -2.00 -13.36 -14.55
CA PRO A 326 -3.40 -12.98 -14.37
C PRO A 326 -3.61 -12.04 -13.18
N TYR A 327 -2.99 -12.33 -12.04
CA TYR A 327 -3.09 -11.49 -10.87
C TYR A 327 -2.53 -10.08 -11.11
N LEU A 328 -1.34 -9.98 -11.71
CA LEU A 328 -0.73 -8.69 -12.04
C LEU A 328 -1.59 -7.89 -13.03
N ILE A 329 -2.17 -8.55 -14.03
CA ILE A 329 -3.07 -7.92 -15.00
C ILE A 329 -4.34 -7.43 -14.31
N PHE A 330 -4.92 -8.21 -13.38
CA PHE A 330 -6.06 -7.80 -12.59
C PHE A 330 -5.79 -6.51 -11.81
N LEU A 331 -4.68 -6.45 -11.05
CA LEU A 331 -4.27 -5.25 -10.32
C LEU A 331 -4.07 -4.05 -11.26
N PHE A 332 -3.35 -4.27 -12.35
CA PHE A 332 -3.06 -3.23 -13.34
C PHE A 332 -4.34 -2.67 -13.96
N LEU A 333 -5.30 -3.52 -14.33
CA LEU A 333 -6.56 -3.09 -14.89
C LEU A 333 -7.36 -2.25 -13.89
N GLN A 334 -7.40 -2.63 -12.61
CA GLN A 334 -8.06 -1.83 -11.57
C GLN A 334 -7.44 -0.45 -11.41
N ILE A 335 -6.11 -0.37 -11.32
CA ILE A 335 -5.37 0.92 -11.25
C ILE A 335 -5.61 1.74 -12.52
N LYS A 336 -5.78 1.11 -13.68
CA LYS A 336 -6.02 1.80 -14.95
C LYS A 336 -7.44 2.35 -15.09
N MET A 337 -8.45 1.73 -14.47
CA MET A 337 -9.86 2.13 -14.61
C MET A 337 -10.15 3.63 -14.36
N PRO A 338 -9.64 4.27 -13.29
CA PRO A 338 -9.88 5.69 -13.01
C PRO A 338 -9.14 6.67 -13.93
N LEU A 339 -8.09 6.24 -14.66
CA LEU A 339 -7.20 7.14 -15.41
C LEU A 339 -7.90 8.04 -16.43
N LYS A 340 -9.00 7.56 -17.03
CA LYS A 340 -9.80 8.37 -17.97
C LYS A 340 -10.37 9.64 -17.31
N TYR A 341 -10.60 9.61 -16.00
CA TYR A 341 -11.12 10.73 -15.21
C TYR A 341 -10.02 11.54 -14.52
N ILE A 342 -8.76 11.21 -14.77
CA ILE A 342 -7.61 11.92 -14.21
C ILE A 342 -6.96 12.76 -15.31
N SER A 343 -6.84 14.06 -15.07
CA SER A 343 -6.25 15.03 -15.99
C SER A 343 -4.81 14.62 -16.37
N PRO A 344 -4.45 14.61 -17.67
CA PRO A 344 -3.11 14.25 -18.13
C PRO A 344 -1.98 15.02 -17.44
N TYR A 345 -2.24 16.26 -17.03
CA TYR A 345 -1.27 17.13 -16.35
C TYR A 345 -0.87 16.64 -14.96
N ILE A 346 -1.70 15.80 -14.32
CA ILE A 346 -1.43 15.27 -12.96
C ILE A 346 -1.24 13.75 -12.92
N ARG A 347 -1.42 13.05 -14.05
CA ARG A 347 -1.18 11.59 -14.15
C ARG A 347 0.21 11.14 -13.71
N PRO A 348 1.30 11.89 -13.96
CA PRO A 348 2.61 11.51 -13.43
C PRO A 348 2.63 11.35 -11.91
N TYR A 349 2.00 12.28 -11.17
CA TYR A 349 1.87 12.17 -9.72
C TYR A 349 1.06 10.94 -9.31
N TYR A 350 -0.03 10.64 -10.04
CA TYR A 350 -0.82 9.42 -9.84
C TYR A 350 0.05 8.16 -9.96
N TYR A 351 0.90 8.06 -10.98
CA TYR A 351 1.82 6.93 -11.11
C TYR A 351 2.87 6.89 -10.00
N TRP A 352 3.43 8.04 -9.60
CA TRP A 352 4.35 8.10 -8.47
C TRP A 352 3.70 7.68 -7.16
N SER A 353 2.39 7.88 -6.98
CA SER A 353 1.66 7.37 -5.83
C SER A 353 1.64 5.84 -5.76
N TYR A 354 1.74 5.12 -6.87
CA TYR A 354 1.85 3.65 -6.87
C TYR A 354 3.29 3.14 -6.83
N PHE A 355 4.31 4.00 -6.99
CA PHE A 355 5.71 3.57 -6.91
C PHE A 355 6.04 2.91 -5.55
N PRO A 356 5.68 3.50 -4.39
CA PRO A 356 5.89 2.83 -3.11
C PRO A 356 5.17 1.49 -3.03
N TYR A 357 3.94 1.40 -3.53
CA TYR A 357 3.18 0.16 -3.53
C TYR A 357 3.92 -0.95 -4.28
N ILE A 358 4.32 -0.70 -5.53
CA ILE A 358 5.07 -1.67 -6.34
C ILE A 358 6.40 -2.03 -5.67
N GLY A 359 7.16 -1.04 -5.20
CA GLY A 359 8.43 -1.29 -4.51
C GLY A 359 8.26 -2.15 -3.26
N MET A 360 7.18 -1.93 -2.50
CA MET A 360 6.88 -2.76 -1.35
C MET A 360 6.42 -4.17 -1.73
N MET A 361 5.73 -4.38 -2.85
CA MET A 361 5.38 -5.72 -3.33
C MET A 361 6.62 -6.59 -3.61
N PHE A 362 7.72 -5.98 -4.05
CA PHE A 362 8.99 -6.69 -4.24
C PHE A 362 9.73 -6.93 -2.92
N LEU A 363 9.64 -6.02 -1.97
CA LEU A 363 10.44 -6.06 -0.74
C LEU A 363 9.71 -6.66 0.47
N LYS A 364 8.38 -6.75 0.41
CA LYS A 364 7.53 -7.14 1.54
C LYS A 364 6.24 -7.81 1.09
N ASN A 365 5.77 -8.76 1.88
CA ASN A 365 4.44 -9.31 1.76
C ASN A 365 3.41 -8.46 2.53
N ILE A 366 3.02 -7.29 1.99
CA ILE A 366 2.13 -6.32 2.69
C ILE A 366 0.76 -6.11 2.03
N HIS A 367 0.15 -7.17 1.54
CA HIS A 367 -1.17 -7.11 0.93
C HIS A 367 -2.28 -7.44 1.92
N LEU A 368 -2.89 -6.40 2.47
CA LEU A 368 -4.11 -6.51 3.28
C LEU A 368 -5.11 -5.42 2.91
N TYR A 369 -6.33 -5.51 3.46
CA TYR A 369 -7.47 -4.66 3.13
C TYR A 369 -7.21 -3.15 3.24
N GLU A 370 -6.38 -2.71 4.20
CA GLU A 370 -6.00 -1.30 4.38
C GLU A 370 -5.21 -0.78 3.16
N MET A 371 -4.29 -1.60 2.64
CA MET A 371 -3.54 -1.29 1.43
C MET A 371 -4.48 -1.22 0.22
N TYR A 372 -5.39 -2.18 0.06
CA TYR A 372 -6.37 -2.15 -1.03
C TYR A 372 -7.30 -0.94 -0.97
N CYS A 373 -7.75 -0.55 0.22
CA CYS A 373 -8.54 0.65 0.42
C CYS A 373 -7.80 1.89 -0.08
N VAL A 374 -6.51 2.03 0.26
CA VAL A 374 -5.73 3.18 -0.19
C VAL A 374 -5.42 3.12 -1.69
N VAL A 375 -4.97 1.96 -2.20
CA VAL A 375 -4.59 1.72 -3.60
C VAL A 375 -5.77 1.91 -4.55
N PHE A 376 -6.94 1.36 -4.23
CA PHE A 376 -8.09 1.34 -5.14
C PHE A 376 -9.11 2.43 -4.88
N ILE A 377 -9.23 2.96 -3.66
CA ILE A 377 -10.28 3.94 -3.33
C ILE A 377 -9.68 5.31 -3.06
N VAL A 378 -8.72 5.41 -2.13
CA VAL A 378 -8.20 6.70 -1.68
C VAL A 378 -7.39 7.39 -2.78
N VAL A 379 -6.35 6.72 -3.30
CA VAL A 379 -5.48 7.30 -4.32
C VAL A 379 -6.29 7.73 -5.55
N PRO A 380 -7.07 6.87 -6.24
CA PRO A 380 -7.88 7.31 -7.37
C PRO A 380 -8.83 8.47 -7.07
N GLY A 381 -9.57 8.41 -5.97
CA GLY A 381 -10.55 9.45 -5.64
C GLY A 381 -9.90 10.80 -5.32
N LEU A 382 -8.71 10.81 -4.72
CA LEU A 382 -7.92 12.04 -4.50
C LEU A 382 -7.51 12.69 -5.84
N TYR A 383 -7.05 11.90 -6.81
CA TYR A 383 -6.67 12.42 -8.13
C TYR A 383 -7.87 12.80 -9.01
N ILE A 384 -9.02 12.12 -8.87
CA ILE A 384 -10.28 12.54 -9.50
C ILE A 384 -10.71 13.89 -8.90
N TRP A 385 -10.66 14.05 -7.57
CA TRP A 385 -10.95 15.33 -6.91
C TRP A 385 -10.02 16.45 -7.40
N ALA A 386 -8.71 16.19 -7.46
CA ALA A 386 -7.73 17.17 -7.94
C ALA A 386 -7.96 17.53 -9.41
N SER A 387 -8.36 16.57 -10.25
CA SER A 387 -8.72 16.84 -11.65
C SER A 387 -9.93 17.76 -11.74
N LYS A 388 -11.00 17.50 -10.97
CA LYS A 388 -12.18 18.37 -10.89
C LYS A 388 -11.84 19.78 -10.39
N ARG A 389 -10.95 19.87 -9.40
CA ARG A 389 -10.60 21.14 -8.73
C ARG A 389 -9.65 22.01 -9.55
N TYR A 390 -8.59 21.44 -10.08
CA TYR A 390 -7.52 22.19 -10.75
C TYR A 390 -7.70 22.26 -12.27
N PHE A 391 -8.43 21.30 -12.86
CA PHE A 391 -8.65 21.18 -14.31
C PHE A 391 -10.13 20.90 -14.63
N PRO A 392 -11.08 21.77 -14.22
CA PRO A 392 -12.51 21.50 -14.36
C PRO A 392 -12.98 21.34 -15.81
N SER A 393 -12.25 21.90 -16.78
CA SER A 393 -12.54 21.74 -18.22
C SER A 393 -12.25 20.35 -18.76
N TYR A 394 -11.45 19.53 -18.06
CA TYR A 394 -11.09 18.19 -18.52
C TYR A 394 -12.20 17.14 -18.33
N LEU A 395 -13.14 17.39 -17.40
CA LEU A 395 -14.20 16.44 -17.02
C LEU A 395 -15.60 16.87 -17.49
N LYS A 396 -15.68 17.94 -18.27
CA LYS A 396 -16.85 18.28 -19.08
C LYS A 396 -16.78 17.49 -20.38
#